data_AF-A0A4R2T5I7-F1
#
_entry.id   AF-A0A4R2T5I7-F1
#
_cell.length_a   1.000
_cell.length_b   1.000
_cell.length_c   1.000
_cell.angle_alpha   90.00
_cell.angle_beta   90.00
_cell.angle_gamma   90.00
#
_symmetry.space_group_name_H-M   'P 1'
#
loop_
_entity.id
_entity.type
_entity.pdbx_description
1 polymer ?
#
loop_
_entity_poly.entity_id
_entity_poly.type
_entity_poly.pdbx_seq_one_letter_code
_entity_poly.pdbx_strand_id
1 'polypeptide(L)'
;MILRLIALAIVELLILTACQIFGVAVGWGLAAHAVVSAFGFGVWLRGGTATGFAAAMLGVLGPFGLLVALLLAGSLGRLSRSTTQRSDDAMFGPVAGGSAQRGARLAVARMLDGRVHHATPDTLSSLVTIMRHGAVAERRRALETVVRSFEPALSPLIALALTDGDQTIRALAAAASSRVAENLVLARVRLSARVAEGDDPDAALSLATLLGDHARSDVLLSDSQRRHLREDAVATMVASVASGANDPRSETRDALMIEAFWAVSDYDAIDRMATMIEASSERDDAPVDGSDRGATTLATWWLTGAAA
;
A
#
# COMPACT_ATOMS: atom_id res chain seq x y z
N MET A 1 -23.18 17.46 13.02
CA MET A 1 -23.53 16.11 12.51
C MET A 1 -24.44 15.37 13.49
N ILE A 2 -23.98 15.05 14.70
CA ILE A 2 -24.73 14.29 15.73
C ILE A 2 -26.14 14.86 15.96
N LEU A 3 -26.27 16.17 16.18
CA LEU A 3 -27.57 16.81 16.44
C LEU A 3 -28.56 16.68 15.26
N ARG A 4 -28.06 16.62 14.02
CA ARG A 4 -28.89 16.39 12.82
C ARG A 4 -29.38 14.95 12.73
N LEU A 5 -28.53 13.99 13.11
CA LEU A 5 -28.91 12.57 13.17
C LEU A 5 -29.92 12.31 14.30
N ILE A 6 -29.77 12.97 15.46
CA ILE A 6 -30.75 12.92 16.55
C ILE A 6 -32.11 13.45 16.07
N ALA A 7 -32.13 14.61 15.40
CA ALA A 7 -33.37 15.16 14.85
C ALA A 7 -34.03 14.21 13.85
N LEU A 8 -33.25 13.61 12.93
CA LEU A 8 -33.76 12.63 11.96
C LEU A 8 -34.31 11.36 12.63
N ALA A 9 -33.64 10.86 13.67
CA ALA A 9 -34.11 9.68 14.42
C ALA A 9 -35.40 9.97 15.20
N ILE A 10 -35.57 11.17 15.74
CA ILE A 10 -36.83 11.58 16.40
C ILE A 10 -37.95 11.66 15.37
N VAL A 11 -37.70 12.26 14.20
CA VAL A 11 -38.68 12.35 13.11
C VAL A 11 -39.09 10.95 12.63
N GLU A 12 -38.13 10.05 12.45
CA GLU A 12 -38.37 8.66 12.08
C GLU A 12 -39.26 7.94 13.11
N LEU A 13 -38.96 8.07 14.41
CA LEU A 13 -39.75 7.45 15.47
C LEU A 13 -41.19 8.01 15.50
N LEU A 14 -41.36 9.32 15.32
CA LEU A 14 -42.68 9.97 15.26
C LEU A 14 -43.50 9.48 14.06
N ILE A 15 -42.88 9.36 12.89
CA ILE A 15 -43.54 8.85 11.68
C ILE A 15 -43.99 7.40 11.89
N LEU A 16 -43.11 6.54 12.39
CA LEU A 16 -43.43 5.13 12.63
C LEU A 16 -44.56 4.97 13.67
N THR A 17 -44.51 5.76 14.74
CA THR A 17 -45.54 5.75 15.80
C THR A 17 -46.88 6.26 15.26
N ALA A 18 -46.88 7.33 14.46
CA ALA A 18 -48.08 7.85 13.82
C ALA A 18 -48.67 6.81 12.84
N CYS A 19 -47.84 6.17 12.02
CA CYS A 19 -48.31 5.10 11.12
C CYS A 19 -48.99 3.97 11.89
N GLN A 20 -48.46 3.59 13.06
CA GLN A 20 -49.03 2.57 13.93
C GLN A 20 -50.37 3.01 14.55
N ILE A 21 -50.47 4.26 15.03
CA ILE A 21 -51.69 4.79 15.67
C ILE A 21 -52.82 5.00 14.65
N PHE A 22 -52.51 5.54 13.48
CA PHE A 22 -53.49 5.90 12.47
C PHE A 22 -53.81 4.76 11.49
N GLY A 23 -53.25 3.56 11.70
CA GLY A 23 -53.50 2.39 10.85
C GLY A 23 -53.05 2.59 9.40
N VAL A 24 -52.01 3.40 9.19
CA VAL A 24 -51.48 3.66 7.85
C VAL A 24 -50.92 2.36 7.28
N ALA A 25 -51.19 2.10 6.00
CA ALA A 25 -50.68 0.91 5.34
C ALA A 25 -49.16 0.81 5.49
N VAL A 26 -48.67 -0.37 5.85
CA VAL A 26 -47.26 -0.66 6.16
C VAL A 26 -46.31 -0.17 5.05
N GLY A 27 -46.75 -0.21 3.79
CA GLY A 27 -45.97 0.29 2.65
C GLY A 27 -45.60 1.78 2.74
N TRP A 28 -46.48 2.63 3.24
CA TRP A 28 -46.19 4.06 3.41
C TRP A 28 -45.22 4.31 4.56
N GLY A 29 -45.31 3.53 5.64
CA GLY A 29 -44.34 3.57 6.74
C GLY A 29 -42.94 3.18 6.27
N LEU A 30 -42.83 2.11 5.45
CA LEU A 30 -41.57 1.69 4.84
C LEU A 30 -41.00 2.72 3.86
N ALA A 31 -41.84 3.34 3.03
CA ALA A 31 -41.40 4.38 2.11
C ALA A 31 -40.85 5.61 2.85
N ALA A 32 -41.54 6.05 3.90
CA ALA A 32 -41.09 7.17 4.72
C ALA A 32 -39.77 6.85 5.45
N HIS A 33 -39.64 5.63 6.01
CA HIS A 33 -38.39 5.14 6.59
C HIS A 33 -37.25 5.18 5.56
N ALA A 34 -37.44 4.64 4.35
CA ALA A 34 -36.42 4.64 3.31
C ALA A 34 -35.92 6.05 2.94
N VAL A 35 -36.82 7.03 2.83
CA VAL A 35 -36.46 8.43 2.54
C VAL A 35 -35.64 9.03 3.68
N VAL A 36 -36.06 8.82 4.92
CA VAL A 36 -35.36 9.35 6.10
C VAL A 36 -33.98 8.67 6.28
N SER A 37 -33.88 7.38 6.00
CA SER A 37 -32.62 6.60 5.96
C SER A 37 -31.65 7.13 4.90
N ALA A 38 -32.12 7.39 3.68
CA ALA A 38 -31.29 7.96 2.62
C ALA A 38 -30.75 9.36 3.02
N PHE A 39 -31.58 10.18 3.65
CA PHE A 39 -31.16 11.50 4.14
C PHE A 39 -30.14 11.40 5.28
N GLY A 40 -30.33 10.47 6.21
CA GLY A 40 -29.38 10.14 7.27
C GLY A 40 -28.01 9.72 6.73
N PHE A 41 -27.99 8.83 5.73
CA PHE A 41 -26.77 8.43 5.03
C PHE A 41 -26.10 9.62 4.33
N GLY A 42 -26.85 10.46 3.65
CA GLY A 42 -26.31 11.65 2.99
C GLY A 42 -25.65 12.62 3.97
N VAL A 43 -26.28 12.87 5.12
CA VAL A 43 -25.71 13.70 6.20
C VAL A 43 -24.45 13.06 6.79
N TRP A 44 -24.43 11.73 6.93
CA TRP A 44 -23.30 10.99 7.46
C TRP A 44 -22.10 10.98 6.49
N LEU A 45 -22.31 10.72 5.20
CA LEU A 45 -21.26 10.74 4.16
C LEU A 45 -20.63 12.13 4.04
N ARG A 46 -21.43 13.20 4.12
CA ARG A 46 -20.92 14.59 4.09
C ARG A 46 -20.10 14.96 5.33
N GLY A 47 -20.21 14.22 6.42
CA GLY A 47 -19.54 14.51 7.69
C GLY A 47 -18.06 14.10 7.72
N GLY A 48 -17.55 13.38 6.72
CA GLY A 48 -16.15 12.92 6.67
C GLY A 48 -15.78 11.85 7.71
N THR A 49 -16.70 11.44 8.58
CA THR A 49 -16.51 10.39 9.59
C THR A 49 -16.85 8.99 9.05
N ALA A 50 -16.83 8.83 7.73
CA ALA A 50 -17.38 7.68 7.02
C ALA A 50 -16.36 6.53 6.90
N THR A 51 -15.85 6.02 8.02
CA THR A 51 -14.91 4.89 8.01
C THR A 51 -15.43 3.75 8.89
N GLY A 52 -16.09 2.78 8.27
CA GLY A 52 -16.41 1.51 8.94
C GLY A 52 -17.58 0.75 8.33
N PHE A 53 -17.34 -0.51 7.99
CA PHE A 53 -18.36 -1.47 7.53
C PHE A 53 -19.56 -1.58 8.48
N ALA A 54 -19.33 -1.50 9.80
CA ALA A 54 -20.38 -1.56 10.81
C ALA A 54 -21.39 -0.41 10.68
N ALA A 55 -20.94 0.82 10.37
CA ALA A 55 -21.83 1.96 10.17
C ALA A 55 -22.66 1.81 8.89
N ALA A 56 -22.10 1.23 7.84
CA ALA A 56 -22.82 0.93 6.59
C ALA A 56 -23.93 -0.12 6.80
N MET A 57 -23.65 -1.16 7.58
CA MET A 57 -24.65 -2.20 7.91
C MET A 57 -25.74 -1.67 8.84
N LEU A 58 -25.36 -0.92 9.88
CA LEU A 58 -26.32 -0.35 10.82
C LEU A 58 -27.18 0.75 10.21
N GLY A 59 -26.69 1.49 9.20
CA GLY A 59 -27.49 2.52 8.55
C GLY A 59 -28.70 1.99 7.77
N VAL A 60 -28.76 0.69 7.46
CA VAL A 60 -29.96 0.05 6.89
C VAL A 60 -31.15 0.14 7.84
N LEU A 61 -30.90 0.20 9.15
CA LEU A 61 -31.91 0.44 10.19
C LEU A 61 -32.27 1.93 10.34
N GLY A 62 -31.81 2.79 9.43
CA GLY A 62 -32.08 4.22 9.41
C GLY A 62 -31.18 5.06 10.32
N PRO A 63 -31.55 6.35 10.53
CA PRO A 63 -30.81 7.28 11.39
C PRO A 63 -30.57 6.74 12.80
N PHE A 64 -31.48 5.93 13.34
CA PHE A 64 -31.29 5.28 14.62
C PHE A 64 -30.08 4.32 14.62
N GLY A 65 -29.96 3.49 13.58
CA GLY A 65 -28.80 2.61 13.43
C GLY A 65 -27.49 3.37 13.27
N LEU A 66 -27.49 4.50 12.57
CA LEU A 66 -26.32 5.39 12.46
C LEU A 66 -25.93 6.02 13.81
N LEU A 67 -26.90 6.38 14.66
CA LEU A 67 -26.62 6.86 16.02
C LEU A 67 -26.02 5.77 16.90
N VAL A 68 -26.54 4.55 16.81
CA VAL A 68 -25.99 3.39 17.53
C VAL A 68 -24.56 3.10 17.06
N ALA A 69 -24.28 3.19 15.75
CA ALA A 69 -22.93 3.05 15.22
C ALA A 69 -21.98 4.11 15.77
N LEU A 70 -22.43 5.37 15.92
CA LEU A 70 -21.62 6.44 16.52
C LEU A 70 -21.39 6.23 18.02
N LEU A 71 -22.39 5.74 18.75
CA LEU A 71 -22.26 5.41 20.17
C LEU A 71 -21.30 4.24 20.38
N LEU A 72 -21.39 3.20 19.54
CA LEU A 72 -20.47 2.06 19.53
C LEU A 72 -19.06 2.49 19.14
N ALA A 73 -18.90 3.30 18.10
CA ALA A 73 -17.59 3.85 17.73
C ALA A 73 -17.00 4.73 18.85
N GLY A 74 -17.83 5.48 19.57
CA GLY A 74 -17.41 6.32 20.70
C GLY A 74 -17.19 5.57 22.01
N SER A 75 -17.83 4.42 22.22
CA SER A 75 -17.67 3.57 23.41
C SER A 75 -16.55 2.55 23.23
N LEU A 76 -16.49 1.87 22.07
CA LEU A 76 -15.34 1.06 21.68
C LEU A 76 -14.12 1.94 21.40
N GLY A 77 -14.28 3.17 20.91
CA GLY A 77 -13.19 4.13 20.78
C GLY A 77 -12.64 4.60 22.13
N ARG A 78 -13.43 4.54 23.22
CA ARG A 78 -12.96 4.80 24.59
C ARG A 78 -12.32 3.59 25.25
N LEU A 79 -12.77 2.38 24.93
CA LEU A 79 -12.10 1.14 25.34
C LEU A 79 -10.83 0.86 24.52
N SER A 80 -10.80 1.27 23.25
CA SER A 80 -9.69 1.14 22.31
C SER A 80 -8.67 2.29 22.39
N ARG A 81 -9.05 3.43 22.99
CA ARG A 81 -8.12 4.49 23.44
C ARG A 81 -7.29 4.11 24.68
N SER A 82 -7.40 2.87 25.15
CA SER A 82 -6.42 2.27 26.08
C SER A 82 -5.27 1.56 25.37
N THR A 83 -5.11 1.73 24.06
CA THR A 83 -3.82 1.48 23.40
C THR A 83 -2.93 2.71 23.58
N THR A 84 -2.71 3.09 24.84
CA THR A 84 -1.48 3.78 25.20
C THR A 84 -0.37 2.81 24.84
N GLN A 85 0.43 3.22 23.86
CA GLN A 85 1.76 2.73 23.55
C GLN A 85 2.43 2.28 24.85
N ARG A 86 2.37 0.98 25.12
CA ARG A 86 3.09 0.35 26.22
C ARG A 86 4.55 0.50 25.81
N SER A 87 5.25 1.47 26.41
CA SER A 87 6.65 1.69 26.13
C SER A 87 7.40 0.39 26.41
N ASP A 88 8.16 -0.06 25.41
CA ASP A 88 8.97 -1.28 25.44
C ASP A 88 10.00 -1.29 26.59
N ASP A 89 10.21 -0.14 27.25
CA ASP A 89 11.09 0.05 28.40
C ASP A 89 10.67 -0.72 29.67
N ALA A 90 9.43 -1.23 29.74
CA ALA A 90 9.00 -2.04 30.88
C ALA A 90 9.32 -3.54 30.74
N MET A 91 9.64 -4.02 29.52
CA MET A 91 10.01 -5.43 29.28
C MET A 91 11.52 -5.66 29.30
N PHE A 92 12.31 -4.64 28.98
CA PHE A 92 13.77 -4.68 29.01
C PHE A 92 14.25 -3.64 30.02
N GLY A 93 14.78 -4.12 31.17
CA GLY A 93 15.28 -3.26 32.24
C GLY A 93 16.27 -2.18 31.76
N PRO A 94 16.62 -1.21 32.62
CA PRO A 94 17.27 0.03 32.19
C PRO A 94 18.57 -0.25 31.43
N VAL A 95 18.54 -0.11 30.11
CA VAL A 95 19.73 -0.29 29.26
C VAL A 95 20.51 1.01 29.30
N ALA A 96 21.73 0.92 29.84
CA ALA A 96 22.68 2.00 29.94
C ALA A 96 22.87 2.73 28.60
N GLY A 97 22.78 4.05 28.64
CA GLY A 97 22.92 4.93 27.48
C GLY A 97 24.30 4.85 26.83
N GLY A 98 24.32 4.93 25.50
CA GLY A 98 25.54 5.24 24.75
C GLY A 98 25.58 4.77 23.30
N SER A 99 24.93 3.65 22.93
CA SER A 99 25.12 3.04 21.60
C SER A 99 23.83 2.59 20.87
N ALA A 100 22.70 2.50 21.57
CA ALA A 100 21.42 2.03 20.99
C ALA A 100 20.74 3.06 20.05
N GLN A 101 21.05 4.36 20.19
CA GLN A 101 20.47 5.41 19.33
C GLN A 101 20.79 5.21 17.84
N ARG A 102 21.95 4.62 17.51
CA ARG A 102 22.38 4.41 16.11
C ARG A 102 21.65 3.24 15.46
N GLY A 103 21.38 2.18 16.22
CA GLY A 103 20.54 1.05 15.79
C GLY A 103 19.06 1.42 15.71
N ALA A 104 18.56 2.23 16.65
CA ALA A 104 17.19 2.76 16.61
C ALA A 104 16.98 3.73 15.44
N ARG A 105 17.95 4.60 15.12
CA ARG A 105 17.90 5.43 13.91
C ARG A 105 17.95 4.60 12.63
N LEU A 106 18.69 3.48 12.60
CA LEU A 106 18.72 2.56 11.45
C LEU A 106 17.44 1.71 11.32
N ALA A 107 16.80 1.37 12.45
CA ALA A 107 15.49 0.72 12.50
C ALA A 107 14.35 1.68 12.13
N VAL A 108 14.45 2.94 12.53
CA VAL A 108 13.56 4.04 12.12
C VAL A 108 13.79 4.38 10.65
N ALA A 109 15.02 4.37 10.15
CA ALA A 109 15.30 4.48 8.72
C ALA A 109 14.72 3.30 7.93
N ARG A 110 14.69 2.08 8.49
CA ARG A 110 13.99 0.91 7.90
C ARG A 110 12.46 0.95 8.03
N MET A 111 11.92 1.66 9.02
CA MET A 111 10.48 1.90 9.16
C MET A 111 9.99 3.06 8.28
N LEU A 112 10.87 4.04 8.01
CA LEU A 112 10.66 5.17 7.10
C LEU A 112 11.03 4.83 5.64
N ASP A 113 11.78 3.74 5.43
CA ASP A 113 12.03 3.05 4.13
C ASP A 113 10.73 2.43 3.61
N GLY A 114 9.72 3.26 3.29
CA GLY A 114 8.67 3.10 2.25
C GLY A 114 8.10 1.73 1.87
N ARG A 115 8.25 0.67 2.66
CA ARG A 115 8.03 -0.74 2.27
C ARG A 115 6.58 -1.19 2.22
N VAL A 116 5.63 -0.28 2.14
CA VAL A 116 4.24 -0.61 1.85
C VAL A 116 3.68 0.45 0.90
N HIS A 117 4.01 0.32 -0.39
CA HIS A 117 3.09 0.77 -1.42
C HIS A 117 2.37 -0.45 -2.00
N HIS A 118 1.06 -0.27 -2.11
CA HIS A 118 0.03 -1.28 -1.96
C HIS A 118 -0.17 -2.14 -3.21
N ALA A 119 0.02 -3.46 -3.11
CA ALA A 119 -1.08 -4.28 -3.60
C ALA A 119 -2.25 -3.97 -2.66
N THR A 120 -3.46 -3.71 -3.18
CA THR A 120 -4.60 -3.22 -2.38
C THR A 120 -4.67 -3.98 -1.04
N PRO A 121 -4.40 -3.31 0.11
CA PRO A 121 -4.07 -4.01 1.35
C PRO A 121 -5.17 -4.97 1.80
N ASP A 122 -6.41 -4.71 1.39
CA ASP A 122 -7.57 -5.55 1.63
C ASP A 122 -7.49 -6.90 0.90
N THR A 123 -7.00 -6.94 -0.35
CA THR A 123 -6.90 -8.20 -1.12
C THR A 123 -5.75 -9.07 -0.65
N LEU A 124 -4.60 -8.47 -0.33
CA LEU A 124 -3.47 -9.17 0.29
C LEU A 124 -3.82 -9.73 1.67
N SER A 125 -4.46 -8.93 2.52
CA SER A 125 -4.90 -9.36 3.85
C SER A 125 -5.88 -10.53 3.76
N SER A 126 -6.80 -10.49 2.80
CA SER A 126 -7.73 -11.58 2.51
C SER A 126 -6.99 -12.85 2.05
N LEU A 127 -6.05 -12.74 1.11
CA LEU A 127 -5.26 -13.88 0.62
C LEU A 127 -4.37 -14.49 1.71
N VAL A 128 -3.71 -13.66 2.54
CA VAL A 128 -2.91 -14.14 3.68
C VAL A 128 -3.82 -14.89 4.68
N THR A 129 -5.01 -14.36 4.95
CA THR A 129 -5.97 -14.99 5.86
C THR A 129 -6.42 -16.36 5.32
N ILE A 130 -6.76 -16.43 4.02
CA ILE A 130 -7.09 -17.70 3.35
C ILE A 130 -5.90 -18.66 3.43
N MET A 131 -4.68 -18.20 3.16
CA MET A 131 -3.46 -19.03 3.22
C MET A 131 -3.13 -19.53 4.63
N ARG A 132 -3.54 -18.82 5.69
CA ARG A 132 -3.30 -19.25 7.08
C ARG A 132 -4.40 -20.14 7.65
N HIS A 133 -5.66 -19.90 7.29
CA HIS A 133 -6.82 -20.48 7.97
C HIS A 133 -7.83 -21.14 7.04
N GLY A 134 -7.76 -20.89 5.73
CA GLY A 134 -8.66 -21.47 4.74
C GLY A 134 -8.46 -22.98 4.59
N ALA A 135 -9.47 -23.67 4.05
CA ALA A 135 -9.35 -25.09 3.75
C ALA A 135 -8.32 -25.36 2.65
N VAL A 136 -7.78 -26.58 2.56
CA VAL A 136 -6.74 -26.94 1.55
C VAL A 136 -7.16 -26.56 0.13
N ALA A 137 -8.44 -26.78 -0.23
CA ALA A 137 -8.98 -26.42 -1.54
C ALA A 137 -9.00 -24.90 -1.80
N GLU A 138 -9.25 -24.08 -0.77
CA GLU A 138 -9.27 -22.62 -0.87
C GLU A 138 -7.84 -22.07 -0.99
N ARG A 139 -6.92 -22.58 -0.16
CA ARG A 139 -5.49 -22.23 -0.24
C ARG A 139 -4.91 -22.56 -1.61
N ARG A 140 -5.26 -23.72 -2.18
CA ARG A 140 -4.87 -24.10 -3.54
C ARG A 140 -5.36 -23.08 -4.59
N ARG A 141 -6.64 -22.70 -4.54
CA ARG A 141 -7.21 -21.71 -5.47
C ARG A 141 -6.57 -20.33 -5.30
N ALA A 142 -6.33 -19.90 -4.06
CA ALA A 142 -5.65 -18.65 -3.76
C ALA A 142 -4.24 -18.63 -4.36
N LEU A 143 -3.48 -19.71 -4.17
CA LEU A 143 -2.14 -19.85 -4.74
C LEU A 143 -2.16 -19.87 -6.28
N GLU A 144 -3.12 -20.54 -6.90
CA GLU A 144 -3.30 -20.51 -8.37
C GLU A 144 -3.59 -19.11 -8.90
N THR A 145 -4.41 -18.32 -8.21
CA THR A 145 -4.67 -16.92 -8.54
C THR A 145 -3.39 -16.10 -8.45
N VAL A 146 -2.65 -16.22 -7.34
CA VAL A 146 -1.36 -15.53 -7.13
C VAL A 146 -0.37 -15.85 -8.25
N VAL A 147 -0.29 -17.10 -8.70
CA VAL A 147 0.62 -17.52 -9.78
C VAL A 147 0.19 -16.98 -11.13
N ARG A 148 -1.12 -16.86 -11.40
CA ARG A 148 -1.63 -16.37 -12.69
C ARG A 148 -1.39 -14.88 -12.87
N SER A 149 -1.56 -14.09 -11.81
CA SER A 149 -1.35 -12.64 -11.80
C SER A 149 -0.18 -12.31 -10.87
N PHE A 150 0.96 -12.95 -11.11
CA PHE A 150 2.11 -12.78 -10.24
C PHE A 150 2.68 -11.36 -10.36
N GLU A 151 2.88 -10.75 -9.21
CA GLU A 151 3.66 -9.53 -9.01
C GLU A 151 4.71 -9.82 -7.92
N PRO A 152 5.91 -9.21 -7.97
CA PRO A 152 6.94 -9.42 -6.95
C PRO A 152 6.46 -9.20 -5.52
N ALA A 153 5.53 -8.27 -5.30
CA ALA A 153 4.92 -8.00 -3.99
C ALA A 153 4.08 -9.18 -3.43
N LEU A 154 3.63 -10.11 -4.29
CA LEU A 154 2.90 -11.31 -3.90
C LEU A 154 3.82 -12.49 -3.55
N SER A 155 5.13 -12.38 -3.80
CA SER A 155 6.10 -13.42 -3.47
C SER A 155 6.05 -13.93 -2.01
N PRO A 156 5.69 -13.13 -0.98
CA PRO A 156 5.55 -13.64 0.38
C PRO A 156 4.43 -14.68 0.54
N LEU A 157 3.39 -14.65 -0.30
CA LEU A 157 2.32 -15.65 -0.29
C LEU A 157 2.82 -17.01 -0.78
N ILE A 158 3.69 -17.01 -1.80
CA ILE A 158 4.33 -18.23 -2.30
C ILE A 158 5.33 -18.75 -1.24
N ALA A 159 6.12 -17.86 -0.63
CA ALA A 159 7.02 -18.24 0.45
C ALA A 159 6.28 -18.85 1.66
N LEU A 160 5.13 -18.27 2.04
CA LEU A 160 4.25 -18.84 3.07
C LEU A 160 3.78 -20.24 2.68
N ALA A 161 3.35 -20.43 1.44
CA ALA A 161 2.86 -21.71 0.92
C ALA A 161 3.94 -22.81 0.87
N LEU A 162 5.22 -22.46 0.70
CA LEU A 162 6.34 -23.42 0.78
C LEU A 162 6.46 -24.07 2.17
N THR A 163 5.96 -23.40 3.20
CA THR A 163 5.93 -23.89 4.58
C THR A 163 4.57 -24.44 5.01
N ASP A 164 3.62 -24.60 4.08
CA ASP A 164 2.28 -25.10 4.38
C ASP A 164 2.33 -26.51 5.00
N GLY A 165 1.40 -26.81 5.92
CA GLY A 165 1.29 -28.14 6.52
C GLY A 165 0.94 -29.24 5.51
N ASP A 166 0.21 -28.90 4.45
CA ASP A 166 -0.20 -29.81 3.38
C ASP A 166 0.89 -29.98 2.30
N GLN A 167 1.24 -31.23 1.99
CA GLN A 167 2.29 -31.54 1.00
C GLN A 167 1.93 -31.09 -0.42
N THR A 168 0.65 -31.13 -0.79
CA THR A 168 0.20 -30.73 -2.14
C THR A 168 0.39 -29.23 -2.34
N ILE A 169 0.07 -28.44 -1.32
CA ILE A 169 0.27 -26.98 -1.36
C ILE A 169 1.76 -26.64 -1.44
N ARG A 170 2.62 -27.32 -0.65
CA ARG A 170 4.08 -27.12 -0.74
C ARG A 170 4.63 -27.45 -2.12
N ALA A 171 4.18 -28.55 -2.73
CA ALA A 171 4.59 -28.93 -4.08
C ALA A 171 4.15 -27.91 -5.13
N LEU A 172 2.92 -27.39 -5.02
CA LEU A 172 2.41 -26.35 -5.92
C LEU A 172 3.19 -25.04 -5.75
N ALA A 173 3.54 -24.66 -4.52
CA ALA A 173 4.35 -23.48 -4.24
C ALA A 173 5.77 -23.60 -4.81
N ALA A 174 6.39 -24.78 -4.76
CA ALA A 174 7.70 -25.04 -5.37
C ALA A 174 7.66 -24.99 -6.91
N ALA A 175 6.59 -25.52 -7.51
CA ALA A 175 6.36 -25.38 -8.96
C ALA A 175 6.14 -23.90 -9.34
N ALA A 176 5.38 -23.17 -8.53
CA ALA A 176 5.13 -21.74 -8.69
C ALA A 176 6.42 -20.91 -8.62
N SER A 177 7.27 -21.13 -7.61
CA SER A 177 8.54 -20.40 -7.49
C SER A 177 9.46 -20.65 -8.68
N SER A 178 9.51 -21.89 -9.17
CA SER A 178 10.31 -22.25 -10.36
C SER A 178 9.81 -21.50 -11.60
N ARG A 179 8.49 -21.44 -11.79
CA ARG A 179 7.87 -20.73 -12.91
C ARG A 179 8.09 -19.21 -12.84
N VAL A 180 8.01 -18.62 -11.64
CA VAL A 180 8.29 -17.20 -11.44
C VAL A 180 9.74 -16.87 -11.81
N ALA A 181 10.69 -17.69 -11.37
CA ALA A 181 12.10 -17.52 -11.71
C ALA A 181 12.35 -17.64 -13.23
N GLU A 182 11.74 -18.63 -13.89
CA GLU A 182 11.81 -18.79 -15.35
C GLU A 182 11.23 -17.57 -16.10
N ASN A 183 10.06 -17.10 -15.68
CA ASN A 183 9.41 -15.92 -16.27
C ASN A 183 10.30 -14.67 -16.15
N LEU A 184 10.96 -14.46 -15.01
CA LEU A 184 11.90 -13.35 -14.83
C LEU A 184 13.07 -13.45 -15.81
N VAL A 185 13.67 -14.64 -15.96
CA VAL A 185 14.78 -14.86 -16.90
C VAL A 185 14.34 -14.56 -18.34
N LEU A 186 13.18 -15.09 -18.77
CA LEU A 186 12.65 -14.86 -20.11
C LEU A 186 12.31 -13.37 -20.35
N ALA A 187 11.70 -12.71 -19.39
CA ALA A 187 11.37 -11.29 -19.47
C ALA A 187 12.64 -10.43 -19.55
N ARG A 188 13.66 -10.73 -18.74
CA ARG A 188 14.96 -10.06 -18.77
C ARG A 188 15.62 -10.21 -20.14
N VAL A 189 15.70 -11.43 -20.67
CA VAL A 189 16.30 -11.68 -22.00
C VAL A 189 15.57 -10.89 -23.09
N ARG A 190 14.23 -10.96 -23.12
CA ARG A 190 13.42 -10.23 -24.11
C ARG A 190 13.64 -8.73 -24.04
N LEU A 191 13.59 -8.13 -22.84
CA LEU A 191 13.78 -6.69 -22.69
C LEU A 191 15.22 -6.27 -22.98
N SER A 192 16.22 -7.06 -22.58
CA SER A 192 17.62 -6.77 -22.88
C SER A 192 17.93 -6.78 -24.38
N ALA A 193 17.30 -7.67 -25.16
CA ALA A 193 17.42 -7.68 -26.61
C ALA A 193 16.86 -6.39 -27.23
N ARG A 194 15.67 -5.96 -26.78
CA ARG A 194 15.05 -4.70 -27.26
C ARG A 194 15.88 -3.46 -26.92
N VAL A 195 16.54 -3.46 -25.76
CA VAL A 195 17.48 -2.40 -25.38
C VAL A 195 18.70 -2.38 -26.30
N ALA A 196 19.25 -3.55 -26.65
CA ALA A 196 20.40 -3.67 -27.52
C ALA A 196 20.08 -3.30 -28.98
N GLU A 197 18.86 -3.60 -29.45
CA GLU A 197 18.37 -3.22 -30.77
C GLU A 197 18.15 -1.70 -30.89
N GLY A 198 17.83 -1.02 -29.78
CA GLY A 198 17.60 0.42 -29.75
C GLY A 198 16.25 0.86 -30.35
N ASP A 199 15.37 -0.11 -30.66
CA ASP A 199 14.09 0.11 -31.33
C ASP A 199 13.00 0.70 -30.42
N ASP A 200 13.15 0.56 -29.09
CA ASP A 200 12.18 1.04 -28.10
C ASP A 200 12.86 1.89 -27.02
N PRO A 201 12.59 3.21 -26.96
CA PRO A 201 13.14 4.08 -25.91
C PRO A 201 12.69 3.65 -24.51
N ASP A 202 11.55 2.97 -24.39
CA ASP A 202 10.96 2.55 -23.12
C ASP A 202 11.48 1.17 -22.67
N ALA A 203 12.21 0.45 -23.50
CA ALA A 203 12.70 -0.88 -23.16
C ALA A 203 13.71 -0.84 -22.00
N ALA A 204 14.55 0.18 -21.94
CA ALA A 204 15.54 0.33 -20.88
C ALA A 204 14.87 0.66 -19.54
N LEU A 205 13.87 1.55 -19.56
CA LEU A 205 13.08 1.87 -18.39
C LEU A 205 12.28 0.64 -17.91
N SER A 206 11.62 -0.06 -18.84
CA SER A 206 10.87 -1.29 -18.54
C SER A 206 11.76 -2.39 -17.94
N LEU A 207 12.99 -2.55 -18.45
CA LEU A 207 13.97 -3.48 -17.91
C LEU A 207 14.42 -3.06 -16.51
N ALA A 208 14.76 -1.79 -16.32
CA ALA A 208 15.16 -1.27 -15.01
C ALA A 208 14.04 -1.44 -13.97
N THR A 209 12.79 -1.13 -14.32
CA THR A 209 11.63 -1.33 -13.45
C THR A 209 11.42 -2.79 -13.10
N LEU A 210 11.45 -3.70 -14.09
CA LEU A 210 11.34 -5.14 -13.84
C LEU A 210 12.39 -5.63 -12.83
N LEU A 211 13.66 -5.27 -13.04
CA LEU A 211 14.77 -5.66 -12.18
C LEU A 211 14.62 -5.04 -10.78
N GLY A 212 14.26 -3.75 -10.70
CA GLY A 212 14.03 -3.02 -9.46
C GLY A 212 12.90 -3.61 -8.62
N ASP A 213 11.75 -3.92 -9.23
CA ASP A 213 10.59 -4.47 -8.53
C ASP A 213 10.88 -5.87 -7.96
N HIS A 214 11.55 -6.73 -8.73
CA HIS A 214 11.98 -8.05 -8.23
C HIS A 214 13.03 -7.90 -7.13
N ALA A 215 14.02 -7.00 -7.30
CA ALA A 215 15.03 -6.78 -6.28
C ALA A 215 14.45 -6.24 -4.95
N ARG A 216 13.40 -5.42 -5.03
CA ARG A 216 12.72 -4.81 -3.89
C ARG A 216 11.85 -5.83 -3.16
N SER A 217 10.97 -6.51 -3.89
CA SER A 217 9.80 -7.17 -3.30
C SER A 217 9.82 -8.69 -3.39
N ASP A 218 10.67 -9.28 -4.25
CA ASP A 218 10.67 -10.74 -4.46
C ASP A 218 11.46 -11.48 -3.36
N VAL A 219 10.74 -11.96 -2.34
CA VAL A 219 11.34 -12.69 -1.21
C VAL A 219 11.78 -14.12 -1.57
N LEU A 220 11.44 -14.62 -2.77
CA LEU A 220 11.90 -15.94 -3.24
C LEU A 220 13.37 -15.89 -3.67
N LEU A 221 13.90 -14.70 -3.93
CA LEU A 221 15.29 -14.48 -4.30
C LEU A 221 16.18 -14.33 -3.05
N SER A 222 17.39 -14.88 -3.12
CA SER A 222 18.41 -14.66 -2.11
C SER A 222 18.86 -13.20 -2.07
N ASP A 223 19.37 -12.75 -0.92
CA ASP A 223 19.84 -11.37 -0.75
C ASP A 223 20.92 -10.97 -1.77
N SER A 224 21.80 -11.90 -2.15
CA SER A 224 22.82 -11.67 -3.18
C SER A 224 22.22 -11.49 -4.57
N GLN A 225 21.24 -12.32 -4.94
CA GLN A 225 20.52 -12.17 -6.20
C GLN A 225 19.75 -10.85 -6.25
N ARG A 226 19.04 -10.50 -5.17
CA ARG A 226 18.35 -9.20 -5.10
C ARG A 226 19.34 -8.04 -5.23
N ARG A 227 20.52 -8.12 -4.60
CA ARG A 227 21.57 -7.10 -4.77
C ARG A 227 22.02 -6.98 -6.22
N HIS A 228 22.33 -8.09 -6.88
CA HIS A 228 22.77 -8.10 -8.27
C HIS A 228 21.71 -7.51 -9.21
N LEU A 229 20.42 -7.81 -8.98
CA LEU A 229 19.33 -7.21 -9.75
C LEU A 229 19.23 -5.68 -9.57
N ARG A 230 19.54 -5.15 -8.37
CA ARG A 230 19.61 -3.69 -8.16
C ARG A 230 20.77 -3.07 -8.94
N GLU A 231 21.95 -3.68 -8.86
CA GLU A 231 23.13 -3.24 -9.60
C GLU A 231 22.86 -3.23 -11.11
N ASP A 232 22.22 -4.28 -11.63
CA ASP A 232 21.82 -4.37 -13.04
C ASP A 232 20.79 -3.30 -13.41
N ALA A 233 19.82 -3.00 -12.53
CA ALA A 233 18.83 -1.94 -12.74
C ALA A 233 19.49 -0.56 -12.84
N VAL A 234 20.41 -0.25 -11.92
CA VAL A 234 21.22 0.99 -11.95
C VAL A 234 22.02 1.07 -13.24
N ALA A 235 22.74 0.01 -13.60
CA ALA A 235 23.57 -0.01 -14.81
C ALA A 235 22.72 0.24 -16.07
N THR A 236 21.54 -0.36 -16.15
CA THR A 236 20.59 -0.17 -17.25
C THR A 236 20.10 1.27 -17.32
N MET A 237 19.78 1.89 -16.19
CA MET A 237 19.36 3.29 -16.13
C MET A 237 20.51 4.23 -16.47
N VAL A 238 21.71 4.04 -15.93
CA VAL A 238 22.86 4.92 -16.25
C VAL A 238 23.18 4.86 -17.75
N ALA A 239 23.16 3.67 -18.35
CA ALA A 239 23.37 3.50 -19.79
C ALA A 239 22.33 4.25 -20.63
N SER A 240 21.06 4.27 -20.20
CA SER A 240 20.03 5.01 -20.93
C SER A 240 20.11 6.53 -20.73
N VAL A 241 20.79 7.05 -19.69
CA VAL A 241 21.01 8.51 -19.52
C VAL A 241 22.01 8.97 -20.58
N ALA A 242 23.09 8.22 -20.72
CA ALA A 242 24.19 8.54 -21.63
C ALA A 242 23.75 8.59 -23.10
N SER A 243 22.67 7.90 -23.45
CA SER A 243 22.09 7.90 -24.80
C SER A 243 21.23 9.13 -25.13
N GLY A 244 21.05 10.08 -24.20
CA GLY A 244 20.61 11.45 -24.53
C GLY A 244 19.11 11.64 -24.85
N ALA A 245 18.22 10.80 -24.33
CA ALA A 245 16.78 11.05 -24.44
C ALA A 245 16.36 12.13 -23.42
N ASN A 246 16.07 13.34 -23.89
CA ASN A 246 15.29 14.35 -23.13
C ASN A 246 13.89 13.78 -22.95
N ASP A 247 13.68 13.03 -21.87
CA ASP A 247 12.48 12.26 -21.62
C ASP A 247 11.59 12.99 -20.59
N PRO A 248 10.31 13.29 -20.92
CA PRO A 248 9.32 13.77 -19.94
C PRO A 248 9.07 12.79 -18.78
N ARG A 249 9.70 11.62 -18.76
CA ARG A 249 9.67 10.63 -17.67
C ARG A 249 10.90 10.66 -16.77
N SER A 250 11.69 11.74 -16.82
CA SER A 250 12.86 11.95 -15.96
C SER A 250 12.55 11.72 -14.48
N GLU A 251 11.40 12.15 -13.98
CA GLU A 251 11.06 12.01 -12.55
C GLU A 251 10.89 10.55 -12.09
N THR A 252 10.24 9.70 -12.89
CA THR A 252 10.05 8.28 -12.51
C THR A 252 11.39 7.56 -12.52
N ARG A 253 12.20 7.84 -13.53
CA ARG A 253 13.58 7.37 -13.62
C ARG A 253 14.42 7.87 -12.44
N ASP A 254 14.24 9.13 -12.05
CA ASP A 254 15.02 9.75 -10.99
C ASP A 254 14.70 9.16 -9.63
N ALA A 255 13.41 8.95 -9.35
CA ALA A 255 12.96 8.24 -8.15
C ALA A 255 13.53 6.80 -8.09
N LEU A 256 13.50 6.08 -9.21
CA LEU A 256 14.06 4.72 -9.30
C LEU A 256 15.58 4.71 -9.09
N MET A 257 16.31 5.69 -9.63
CA MET A 257 17.76 5.80 -9.44
C MET A 257 18.14 6.15 -8.00
N ILE A 258 17.45 7.11 -7.36
CA ILE A 258 17.64 7.43 -5.94
C ILE A 258 17.44 6.18 -5.08
N GLU A 259 16.36 5.44 -5.33
CA GLU A 259 16.09 4.22 -4.57
C GLU A 259 17.13 3.12 -4.81
N ALA A 260 17.58 2.97 -6.05
CA ALA A 260 18.56 1.98 -6.39
C ALA A 260 19.94 2.30 -5.76
N PHE A 261 20.38 3.56 -5.77
CA PHE A 261 21.58 4.01 -5.07
C PHE A 261 21.48 3.85 -3.55
N TRP A 262 20.31 4.15 -2.98
CA TRP A 262 20.03 3.91 -1.56
C TRP A 262 20.27 2.45 -1.19
N ALA A 263 19.77 1.53 -2.02
CA ALA A 263 19.83 0.12 -1.73
C ALA A 263 21.24 -0.50 -1.85
N VAL A 264 22.15 0.14 -2.61
CA VAL A 264 23.59 -0.21 -2.63
C VAL A 264 24.43 0.65 -1.68
N SER A 265 23.80 1.52 -0.89
CA SER A 265 24.46 2.43 0.05
C SER A 265 25.44 3.41 -0.62
N ASP A 266 25.19 3.78 -1.88
CA ASP A 266 25.96 4.79 -2.62
C ASP A 266 25.36 6.18 -2.36
N TYR A 267 25.55 6.68 -1.14
CA TYR A 267 24.97 7.95 -0.69
C TYR A 267 25.55 9.15 -1.45
N ASP A 268 26.82 9.08 -1.86
CA ASP A 268 27.45 10.12 -2.67
C ASP A 268 26.77 10.27 -4.04
N ALA A 269 26.28 9.16 -4.62
CA ALA A 269 25.49 9.21 -5.84
C ALA A 269 24.11 9.83 -5.62
N ILE A 270 23.47 9.56 -4.47
CA ILE A 270 22.19 10.18 -4.10
C ILE A 270 22.37 11.69 -3.91
N ASP A 271 23.44 12.14 -3.24
CA ASP A 271 23.73 13.56 -3.04
C ASP A 271 23.93 14.29 -4.37
N ARG A 272 24.75 13.71 -5.27
CA ARG A 272 24.93 14.26 -6.63
C ARG A 272 23.61 14.31 -7.40
N MET A 273 22.76 13.32 -7.23
CA MET A 273 21.50 13.23 -7.95
C MET A 273 20.46 14.21 -7.40
N ALA A 274 20.30 14.29 -6.09
CA ALA A 274 19.38 15.22 -5.44
C ALA A 274 19.73 16.68 -5.76
N THR A 275 21.03 17.03 -5.77
CA THR A 275 21.50 18.37 -6.15
C THR A 275 21.26 18.68 -7.63
N MET A 276 21.39 17.70 -8.54
CA MET A 276 21.02 17.88 -9.95
C MET A 276 19.51 18.11 -10.14
N ILE A 277 18.67 17.36 -9.43
CA ILE A 277 17.21 17.50 -9.48
C ILE A 277 16.78 18.89 -8.96
N GLU A 278 17.33 19.33 -7.83
CA GLU A 278 17.06 20.67 -7.27
C GLU A 278 17.48 21.78 -8.25
N ALA A 279 18.69 21.68 -8.81
CA ALA A 279 19.19 22.65 -9.79
C ALA A 279 18.37 22.68 -11.10
N SER A 280 17.76 21.56 -11.50
CA SER A 280 16.81 21.54 -12.62
C SER A 280 15.44 22.12 -12.26
N SER A 281 14.95 21.87 -11.04
CA SER A 281 13.66 22.36 -10.57
C SER A 281 13.62 23.88 -10.37
N GLU A 282 14.73 24.51 -10.01
CA GLU A 282 14.83 25.99 -9.92
C GLU A 282 14.79 26.69 -11.28
N ARG A 283 14.92 25.94 -12.38
CA ARG A 283 15.04 26.48 -13.75
C ARG A 283 13.72 26.51 -14.52
N ASP A 284 12.74 25.69 -14.11
CA ASP A 284 11.43 25.56 -14.76
C ASP A 284 10.33 26.27 -13.93
N ASP A 285 10.06 27.54 -14.24
CA ASP A 285 9.00 28.38 -13.63
C ASP A 285 7.57 28.06 -14.14
N ALA A 286 7.31 26.84 -14.63
CA ALA A 286 6.01 26.45 -15.18
C ALA A 286 5.03 25.96 -14.09
N PRO A 287 3.70 26.18 -14.22
CA PRO A 287 2.72 25.73 -13.24
C PRO A 287 2.65 24.19 -13.22
N VAL A 288 3.13 23.62 -12.12
CA VAL A 288 3.24 22.18 -11.86
C VAL A 288 1.85 21.55 -11.64
N ASP A 289 1.50 20.55 -12.45
CA ASP A 289 0.29 19.74 -12.26
C ASP A 289 0.51 18.69 -11.14
N GLY A 290 -0.55 18.36 -10.41
CA GLY A 290 -0.48 17.74 -9.08
C GLY A 290 0.04 16.30 -8.99
N SER A 291 0.38 15.66 -10.11
CA SER A 291 0.93 14.30 -10.17
C SER A 291 2.46 14.21 -10.20
N ASP A 292 3.17 15.32 -10.44
CA ASP A 292 4.62 15.42 -10.67
C ASP A 292 5.40 15.77 -9.38
N ARG A 293 5.27 14.96 -8.31
CA ARG A 293 5.89 15.28 -7.00
C ARG A 293 6.82 14.21 -6.44
N GLY A 294 7.08 13.11 -7.16
CA GLY A 294 7.81 11.97 -6.59
C GLY A 294 9.29 12.28 -6.31
N ALA A 295 10.05 12.55 -7.37
CA ALA A 295 11.51 12.70 -7.30
C ALA A 295 11.92 13.98 -6.58
N THR A 296 11.28 15.12 -6.88
CA THR A 296 11.61 16.42 -6.27
C THR A 296 11.33 16.42 -4.76
N THR A 297 10.22 15.80 -4.33
CA THR A 297 9.93 15.63 -2.89
C THR A 297 10.95 14.72 -2.21
N LEU A 298 11.34 13.61 -2.85
CA LEU A 298 12.37 12.71 -2.32
C LEU A 298 13.74 13.39 -2.23
N ALA A 299 14.15 14.14 -3.26
CA ALA A 299 15.39 14.91 -3.28
C ALA A 299 15.40 15.99 -2.19
N THR A 300 14.31 16.73 -2.05
CA THR A 300 14.16 17.78 -1.02
C THR A 300 14.20 17.16 0.38
N TRP A 301 13.48 16.06 0.60
CA TRP A 301 13.52 15.32 1.88
C TRP A 301 14.92 14.80 2.20
N TRP A 302 15.65 14.28 1.21
CA TRP A 302 17.01 13.78 1.38
C TRP A 302 17.97 14.90 1.80
N LEU A 303 17.99 16.02 1.05
CA LEU A 303 18.89 17.14 1.29
C LEU A 303 18.58 17.86 2.63
N THR A 304 17.29 18.03 2.96
CA THR A 304 16.88 18.70 4.21
C THR A 304 16.94 17.78 5.43
N GLY A 305 16.70 16.48 5.25
CA GLY A 305 16.72 15.48 6.31
C GLY A 305 18.12 15.00 6.69
N ALA A 306 19.08 14.99 5.75
CA ALA A 306 20.47 14.61 6.02
C ALA A 306 21.26 15.68 6.79
N ALA A 307 20.79 16.93 6.79
CA ALA A 307 21.43 18.06 7.47
C ALA A 307 21.04 18.21 8.97
N ALA A 308 20.15 17.35 9.50
CA ALA A 308 19.62 17.39 10.87
C ALA A 308 20.06 16.20 11.76
#